data_AF-V4QZK7-F1
#
_entry.id   AF-V4QZK7-F1
#
_cell.length_a   1.000
_cell.length_b   1.000
_cell.length_c   1.000
_cell.angle_alpha   90.00
_cell.angle_beta   90.00
_cell.angle_gamma   90.00
#
_symmetry.space_group_name_H-M   'P 1'
#
loop_
_entity.id
_entity.type
_entity.pdbx_description
1 polymer ?
#
loop_
_entity_poly.entity_id
_entity_poly.type
_entity_poly.pdbx_seq_one_letter_code
_entity_poly.pdbx_strand_id
1 'polypeptide(L)' 'MADHHDHSDYVPGEMDVHQQQHSYELFTSLTKWLSLHLAVVLTFLVLLTCTKTGFIGSLIAAVVVAAVGWFMLKKKPDQH' A
#
# COMPACT_ATOMS: atom_id res chain seq x y z
N MET A 1 -4.77 40.93 23.48
CA MET A 1 -3.72 40.42 24.40
C MET A 1 -2.80 39.61 23.52
N ALA A 2 -1.60 40.13 23.27
CA ALA A 2 -0.59 39.43 22.49
C ALA A 2 0.18 38.53 23.45
N ASP A 3 -0.02 37.22 23.30
CA ASP A 3 0.76 36.19 23.95
C ASP A 3 2.12 36.06 23.25
N HIS A 4 3.17 36.12 24.07
CA HIS A 4 4.54 35.93 23.67
C HIS A 4 4.69 34.49 23.17
N HIS A 5 4.82 34.31 21.86
CA HIS A 5 5.27 33.07 21.28
C HIS A 5 6.74 32.88 21.70
N ASP A 6 6.96 31.94 22.63
CA ASP A 6 8.24 31.29 22.85
C ASP A 6 8.71 30.76 21.49
N HIS A 7 9.57 31.53 20.82
CA HIS A 7 10.45 31.01 19.79
C HIS A 7 11.43 30.08 20.50
N SER A 8 11.02 28.84 20.76
CA SER A 8 11.95 27.76 21.06
C SER A 8 13.02 27.81 19.97
N ASP A 9 14.29 28.03 20.34
CA ASP A 9 15.42 28.07 19.41
C ASP A 9 15.36 26.83 18.52
N TYR A 10 14.88 27.01 17.30
CA TYR A 10 14.74 25.93 16.35
C TYR A 10 16.14 25.46 15.97
N VAL A 11 16.52 24.28 16.45
CA VAL A 11 17.79 23.64 16.08
C VAL A 11 17.54 22.75 14.87
N PRO A 12 18.19 23.02 13.71
CA PRO A 12 18.07 22.19 12.53
C PRO A 12 18.39 20.72 12.86
N GLY A 13 17.46 19.81 12.57
CA GLY A 13 17.65 18.37 12.75
C GLY A 13 17.12 17.79 14.07
N GLU A 14 16.74 18.63 15.04
CA GLU A 14 16.14 18.17 16.32
C GLU A 14 14.61 18.24 16.32
N MET A 15 14.01 18.48 15.15
CA MET A 15 12.56 18.43 14.97
C MET A 15 12.07 16.99 15.18
N ASP A 16 11.11 16.80 16.08
CA ASP A 16 10.44 15.51 16.28
C ASP A 16 9.76 15.06 14.97
N VAL A 17 10.27 13.97 14.40
CA VAL A 17 9.82 13.36 13.15
C VAL A 17 8.92 12.14 13.37
N HIS A 18 8.55 11.82 14.61
CA HIS A 18 7.79 10.62 14.93
C HIS A 18 6.43 10.56 14.21
N GLN A 19 5.75 11.71 14.09
CA GLN A 19 4.49 11.80 13.35
C GLN A 19 4.66 11.65 11.82
N GLN A 20 5.80 12.09 11.28
CA GLN A 20 6.13 11.96 9.86
C GLN A 20 6.51 10.52 9.53
N GLN A 21 7.23 9.84 10.42
CA GLN A 21 7.58 8.43 10.30
C GLN A 21 6.33 7.55 10.26
N HIS A 22 5.39 7.76 11.20
CA HIS A 22 4.12 7.02 11.19
C HIS A 22 3.30 7.24 9.92
N SER A 23 3.29 8.47 9.38
CA SER A 23 2.61 8.76 8.12
C SER A 23 3.26 8.02 6.95
N TYR A 24 4.59 7.92 6.95
CA TYR A 24 5.35 7.19 5.93
C TYR A 24 5.14 5.67 6.00
N GLU A 25 5.13 5.10 7.21
CA GLU A 25 4.80 3.68 7.42
C GLU A 25 3.38 3.33 6.94
N LEU A 26 2.41 4.21 7.21
CA LEU A 26 1.06 4.05 6.70
C LEU A 26 1.06 4.09 5.17
N PHE A 27 1.69 5.10 4.55
CA PHE A 27 1.76 5.22 3.10
C PHE A 27 2.40 3.98 2.45
N THR A 28 3.53 3.52 2.96
CA THR A 28 4.24 2.35 2.42
C THR A 28 3.40 1.07 2.54
N SER A 29 2.71 0.87 3.67
CA SER A 29 1.79 -0.25 3.84
C SER A 29 0.63 -0.17 2.83
N LEU A 30 0.06 1.02 2.64
CA LEU A 30 -1.06 1.24 1.74
C LEU A 30 -0.66 1.02 0.28
N THR A 31 0.46 1.57 -0.18
CA THR A 31 0.98 1.37 -1.54
C THR A 31 1.22 -0.11 -1.83
N LYS A 32 1.76 -0.86 -0.87
CA LYS A 32 1.97 -2.30 -1.02
C LYS A 32 0.66 -3.04 -1.29
N TRP A 33 -0.36 -2.81 -0.47
CA TRP A 33 -1.66 -3.47 -0.62
C TRP A 33 -2.44 -2.96 -1.84
N LEU A 34 -2.32 -1.68 -2.17
CA LEU A 34 -2.96 -1.03 -3.31
C LEU A 34 -2.43 -1.60 -4.64
N SER A 35 -1.11 -1.79 -4.76
CA SER A 35 -0.49 -2.35 -5.96
C SER A 35 -1.03 -3.75 -6.27
N LEU A 36 -1.20 -4.60 -5.24
CA LEU A 36 -1.80 -5.92 -5.40
C LEU A 36 -3.26 -5.85 -5.87
N HIS A 37 -4.08 -5.00 -5.24
CA HIS A 37 -5.48 -4.83 -5.64
C HIS A 37 -5.59 -4.35 -7.08
N LEU A 38 -4.75 -3.38 -7.48
CA LEU A 38 -4.73 -2.87 -8.83
C LEU A 38 -4.40 -3.97 -9.85
N ALA A 39 -3.40 -4.82 -9.58
CA ALA A 39 -3.03 -5.94 -10.45
C ALA A 39 -4.15 -6.97 -10.62
N VAL A 40 -4.85 -7.30 -9.52
CA VAL A 40 -5.99 -8.24 -9.53
C VAL A 40 -7.16 -7.66 -10.34
N VAL A 41 -7.51 -6.40 -10.10
CA VAL A 41 -8.59 -5.71 -10.82
C VAL A 41 -8.28 -5.59 -12.31
N LEU A 42 -7.05 -5.21 -12.66
CA LEU A 42 -6.60 -5.16 -14.05
C LEU A 42 -6.71 -6.53 -14.73
N THR A 43 -6.21 -7.58 -14.08
CA THR A 43 -6.29 -8.95 -14.63
C THR A 43 -7.73 -9.38 -14.82
N PHE A 44 -8.61 -9.11 -13.85
CA PHE A 44 -10.03 -9.42 -13.94
C PHE A 44 -10.70 -8.68 -15.12
N LEU A 45 -10.53 -7.36 -15.20
CA LEU A 45 -11.14 -6.54 -16.25
C LEU A 45 -10.62 -6.91 -17.65
N VAL A 46 -9.32 -7.19 -17.79
CA VAL A 46 -8.71 -7.60 -19.07
C VAL A 46 -9.25 -8.97 -19.50
N LEU A 47 -9.31 -9.95 -18.60
CA LEU A 47 -9.83 -11.26 -18.95
C LEU A 47 -11.34 -11.26 -19.22
N LEU A 48 -12.08 -10.38 -18.53
CA LEU A 48 -13.53 -10.24 -18.70
C LEU A 48 -13.89 -9.55 -20.02
N THR A 49 -13.16 -8.50 -20.41
CA THR A 49 -13.50 -7.67 -21.57
C THR A 49 -12.75 -8.06 -22.84
N CYS A 50 -11.51 -8.54 -22.73
CA CYS A 50 -10.67 -8.84 -23.89
C CYS A 50 -10.62 -10.34 -24.27
N THR A 51 -11.18 -11.26 -23.45
CA THR A 51 -11.06 -12.71 -23.69
C THR A 51 -12.42 -13.42 -23.70
N LYS A 52 -12.57 -14.48 -24.51
CA LYS A 52 -13.78 -15.35 -24.52
C LYS A 52 -13.92 -16.24 -23.27
N THR A 53 -13.10 -16.03 -22.25
CA THR A 53 -13.07 -16.80 -21.00
C THR A 53 -14.36 -16.63 -20.17
N GLY A 54 -15.12 -15.55 -20.41
CA GLY A 54 -16.36 -15.27 -19.69
C GLY A 54 -16.14 -14.84 -18.23
N PHE A 55 -17.23 -14.52 -17.52
CA PHE A 55 -17.18 -13.98 -16.16
C PHE A 55 -16.56 -14.97 -15.14
N ILE A 56 -16.90 -16.27 -15.25
CA ILE A 56 -16.44 -17.27 -14.27
C ILE A 56 -14.94 -17.54 -14.43
N GLY A 57 -14.43 -17.70 -15.66
CA GLY A 57 -13.01 -17.99 -15.85
C GLY A 57 -12.10 -16.79 -15.57
N SER A 58 -12.57 -15.56 -15.84
CA SER A 58 -11.86 -14.33 -15.43
C SER A 58 -11.82 -14.17 -13.91
N LEU A 59 -12.91 -14.53 -13.21
CA LEU A 59 -12.97 -14.52 -11.75
C LEU A 59 -12.00 -15.53 -11.13
N ILE A 60 -11.92 -16.76 -11.66
CA ILE A 60 -10.97 -17.77 -11.18
C ILE A 60 -9.52 -17.29 -11.35
N ALA A 61 -9.18 -16.74 -12.52
CA ALA A 61 -7.84 -16.22 -12.77
C ALA A 61 -7.48 -15.05 -11.83
N ALA A 62 -8.42 -14.14 -11.59
CA ALA A 62 -8.24 -13.05 -10.63
C ALA A 62 -8.01 -13.56 -9.20
N VAL A 63 -8.74 -14.59 -8.77
CA VAL A 63 -8.54 -15.23 -7.46
C VAL A 63 -7.16 -15.90 -7.36
N VAL A 64 -6.70 -16.56 -8.43
CA VAL A 64 -5.35 -17.17 -8.46
C VAL A 64 -4.27 -16.09 -8.34
N VAL A 65 -4.38 -14.99 -9.09
CA VAL A 65 -3.42 -13.87 -9.00
C VAL A 65 -3.47 -13.22 -7.62
N ALA A 66 -4.65 -13.06 -7.04
CA ALA A 66 -4.80 -12.55 -5.68
C ALA A 66 -4.14 -13.46 -4.64
N ALA A 67 -4.34 -14.79 -4.74
CA ALA A 67 -3.75 -15.76 -3.84
C ALA A 67 -2.21 -15.79 -3.97
N VAL A 68 -1.69 -15.87 -5.20
CA VAL A 68 -0.23 -15.85 -5.45
C VAL A 68 0.37 -14.54 -4.97
N GLY A 69 -0.24 -13.41 -5.31
CA GLY A 69 0.21 -12.10 -4.88
C GLY A 69 0.16 -11.92 -3.36
N TRP A 70 -0.85 -12.47 -2.68
CA TRP A 70 -0.91 -12.51 -1.22
C TRP A 70 0.25 -13.32 -0.62
N PHE A 71 0.53 -14.51 -1.15
CA PHE A 71 1.65 -15.33 -0.70
C PHE A 71 3.01 -14.67 -0.95
N MET A 72 3.18 -13.96 -2.06
CA MET A 72 4.41 -13.20 -2.36
C MET A 72 4.55 -11.94 -1.48
N LEU A 73 3.45 -11.24 -1.18
CA LEU A 73 3.47 -10.05 -0.33
C LEU A 73 3.50 -10.37 1.16
N LYS A 74 3.12 -11.58 1.57
CA LYS A 74 3.26 -12.03 2.95
C LYS A 74 4.74 -11.97 3.29
N LYS A 75 5.13 -10.95 4.08
CA LYS A 75 6.48 -10.82 4.62
C LYS A 75 6.80 -12.18 5.25
N LYS A 76 7.89 -12.82 4.81
CA LYS A 76 8.51 -13.83 5.67
C LYS A 76 8.87 -13.11 6.97
N PRO A 77 8.60 -13.70 8.15
CA PRO A 77 9.05 -13.09 9.40
C PRO A 77 10.53 -12.79 9.24
N ASP A 78 10.90 -11.52 9.38
CA ASP A 78 12.27 -11.05 9.26
C ASP A 78 13.09 -11.87 10.28
N GLN A 79 13.83 -12.87 9.78
CA GLN A 79 14.96 -13.38 10.52
C GLN A 79 16.03 -12.30 10.39
N HIS A 80 16.29 -11.63 11.52
CA HIS A 80 17.40 -10.73 11.85
C HIS A 80 17.02 -9.25 11.88
#